data_AF-A0A5C6EPR7-F1
#
_entry.id   AF-A0A5C6EPR7-F1
#
_cell.length_a   1.000
_cell.length_b   1.000
_cell.length_c   1.000
_cell.angle_alpha   90.00
_cell.angle_beta   90.00
_cell.angle_gamma   90.00
#
_symmetry.space_group_name_H-M   'P 1'
#
loop_
_entity.id
_entity.type
_entity.pdbx_description
1 polymer ?
#
loop_
_entity_poly.entity_id
_entity_poly.type
_entity_poly.pdbx_seq_one_letter_code
_entity_poly.pdbx_strand_id
1 'polypeptide(L)'
;MSPKHSIDFCPVCGGGLCGIRICGVANANAKGQVSDQAGDHASDSDARFIVTGSTEPHGLIVCDECEAIWLAPDITTPHQYPAVEDAQCPICHDPLWGPQSRWANADDIDTLGWQFAVNPDLDTNLDEGTV
;
A
#
# COMPACT_ATOMS: atom_id res chain seq x y z
N MET A 1 3.58 9.61 -8.22
CA MET A 1 4.86 9.10 -7.70
C MET A 1 4.95 7.65 -8.11
N SER A 2 6.06 7.23 -8.72
CA SER A 2 6.30 5.83 -9.09
C SER A 2 6.56 4.98 -7.85
N PRO A 3 6.33 3.66 -7.94
CA PRO A 3 6.62 2.75 -6.84
C PRO A 3 8.13 2.68 -6.57
N LYS A 4 8.49 2.53 -5.29
CA LYS A 4 9.88 2.35 -4.86
C LYS A 4 10.37 0.93 -5.05
N HIS A 5 9.46 -0.02 -4.86
CA HIS A 5 9.72 -1.44 -4.96
C HIS A 5 8.64 -2.10 -5.79
N SER A 6 9.09 -2.89 -6.76
CA SER A 6 8.23 -3.47 -7.80
C SER A 6 8.43 -4.97 -7.90
N ILE A 7 7.36 -5.69 -8.23
CA ILE A 7 7.41 -7.13 -8.49
C ILE A 7 7.96 -7.38 -9.89
N ASP A 8 7.39 -6.71 -10.90
CA ASP A 8 7.85 -6.76 -12.30
C ASP A 8 7.15 -5.65 -13.11
N PHE A 9 7.35 -5.65 -14.42
CA PHE A 9 6.49 -4.96 -15.38
C PHE A 9 5.07 -5.56 -15.40
N CYS A 10 4.09 -4.70 -15.61
CA CYS A 10 2.69 -5.06 -15.59
C CYS A 10 2.35 -5.94 -16.80
N PRO A 11 1.85 -7.18 -16.59
CA PRO A 11 1.48 -8.07 -17.68
C PRO A 11 0.20 -7.64 -18.40
N VAL A 12 -0.53 -6.66 -17.85
CA VAL A 12 -1.81 -6.21 -18.39
C VAL A 12 -1.65 -5.08 -19.39
N CYS A 13 -0.85 -4.05 -19.08
CA CYS A 13 -0.59 -2.94 -20.00
C CYS A 13 0.76 -3.06 -20.73
N GLY A 14 1.69 -3.88 -20.22
CA GLY A 14 3.02 -4.08 -20.80
C GLY A 14 4.02 -2.93 -20.59
N GLY A 15 3.63 -1.86 -19.88
CA GLY A 15 4.46 -0.65 -19.68
C GLY A 15 4.68 -0.28 -18.21
N GLY A 16 3.64 -0.35 -17.38
CA GLY A 16 3.67 0.10 -15.99
C GLY A 16 4.43 -0.84 -15.06
N LEU A 17 4.83 -0.32 -13.91
CA LEU A 17 5.47 -1.08 -12.84
C LEU A 17 4.41 -1.56 -11.84
N CYS A 18 4.45 -2.86 -11.55
CA CYS A 18 3.63 -3.48 -10.53
C CYS A 18 4.26 -3.26 -9.14
N GLY A 19 3.98 -2.10 -8.57
CA GLY A 19 4.53 -1.65 -7.30
C GLY A 19 3.80 -2.17 -6.07
N ILE A 20 4.51 -2.32 -4.95
CA ILE A 20 3.87 -2.68 -3.67
C ILE A 20 3.34 -1.45 -2.97
N ARG A 21 2.04 -1.44 -2.69
CA ARG A 21 1.31 -0.36 -2.04
C ARG A 21 0.76 -0.80 -0.70
N ILE A 22 1.02 -0.03 0.34
CA ILE A 22 0.54 -0.27 1.69
C ILE A 22 -0.72 0.54 1.95
N CYS A 23 -1.75 -0.12 2.46
CA CYS A 23 -2.99 0.49 2.93
C CYS A 23 -3.21 0.17 4.42
N GLY A 24 -4.11 0.90 5.08
CA GLY A 24 -4.36 0.77 6.53
C GLY A 24 -3.32 1.47 7.41
N VAL A 25 -2.54 2.41 6.85
CA VAL A 25 -1.49 3.18 7.55
C VAL A 25 -1.97 4.60 7.84
N ALA A 26 -3.06 4.77 8.59
CA ALA A 26 -3.51 6.13 8.91
C ALA A 26 -2.54 6.84 9.89
N ASN A 27 -2.18 8.08 9.55
CA ASN A 27 -1.25 8.96 10.24
C ASN A 27 -1.87 9.59 11.51
N ALA A 28 -1.12 9.62 12.63
CA ALA A 28 -1.48 10.11 13.98
C ALA A 28 -2.04 11.55 14.12
N ASN A 29 -2.31 12.28 13.03
CA ASN A 29 -2.81 13.66 13.04
C ASN A 29 -4.25 13.83 12.53
N ALA A 30 -5.02 12.77 12.29
CA ALA A 30 -6.46 12.85 12.03
C ALA A 30 -7.27 13.12 13.32
N LYS A 31 -7.01 14.24 14.00
CA LYS A 31 -7.93 14.80 15.00
C LYS A 31 -9.05 15.55 14.27
N GLY A 32 -10.13 14.87 13.96
CA GLY A 32 -11.32 15.53 13.43
C GLY A 32 -12.47 14.57 13.14
N GLN A 33 -13.26 14.27 14.20
CA GLN A 33 -14.65 13.77 14.15
C GLN A 33 -14.80 12.34 13.58
N VAL A 34 -15.21 11.33 14.34
CA VAL A 34 -16.58 11.22 14.89
C VAL A 34 -16.55 10.63 16.30
N SER A 35 -17.13 11.38 17.23
CA SER A 35 -17.59 10.91 18.53
C SER A 35 -18.78 9.98 18.34
N ASP A 36 -18.73 8.76 18.90
CA ASP A 36 -19.68 8.28 19.92
C ASP A 36 -19.39 6.82 20.35
N GLN A 37 -18.81 6.69 21.56
CA GLN A 37 -18.98 5.62 22.59
C GLN A 37 -18.69 4.14 22.23
N ALA A 38 -18.01 3.28 23.01
CA ALA A 38 -17.46 3.30 24.38
C ALA A 38 -16.57 2.04 24.62
N GLY A 39 -15.66 2.10 25.61
CA GLY A 39 -15.09 0.92 26.29
C GLY A 39 -13.58 0.71 26.07
N ASP A 40 -12.69 1.32 26.86
CA ASP A 40 -12.08 0.90 28.14
C ASP A 40 -10.86 -0.06 28.03
N HIS A 41 -9.74 0.41 28.60
CA HIS A 41 -8.51 -0.29 29.02
C HIS A 41 -7.55 -0.87 27.96
N ALA A 42 -6.48 -0.12 27.66
CA ALA A 42 -5.14 -0.36 28.21
C ALA A 42 -4.09 0.52 27.50
N SER A 43 -3.33 1.24 28.30
CA SER A 43 -2.16 2.01 27.89
C SER A 43 -1.04 1.08 27.45
N ASP A 44 -0.60 1.19 26.20
CA ASP A 44 0.79 0.86 25.84
C ASP A 44 1.30 1.81 24.76
N SER A 45 2.57 2.17 24.88
CA SER A 45 3.18 3.37 24.30
C SER A 45 3.78 3.12 22.91
N ASP A 46 3.10 2.35 22.06
CA ASP A 46 3.58 1.98 20.71
C ASP A 46 2.53 2.25 19.62
N ALA A 47 1.79 3.36 19.77
CA ALA A 47 0.74 3.75 18.83
C ALA A 47 1.32 4.40 17.57
N ARG A 48 1.89 3.58 16.67
CA ARG A 48 2.31 4.00 15.32
C ARG A 48 1.21 3.88 14.25
N PHE A 49 -0.01 3.51 14.63
CA PHE A 49 -1.09 3.24 13.69
C PHE A 49 -2.40 3.89 14.14
N ILE A 50 -3.03 4.69 13.27
CA ILE A 50 -4.44 5.07 13.46
C ILE A 50 -5.34 3.91 13.05
N VAL A 51 -6.30 3.63 13.91
CA VAL A 51 -7.41 2.71 13.66
C VAL A 51 -8.28 3.27 12.54
N THR A 52 -8.04 2.79 11.32
CA THR A 52 -9.10 2.64 10.32
C THR A 52 -9.96 1.43 10.73
N GLY A 53 -11.12 1.18 10.10
CA GLY A 53 -11.92 -0.02 10.41
C GLY A 53 -11.15 -1.36 10.22
N SER A 54 -9.92 -1.31 9.71
CA SER A 54 -8.95 -2.39 9.60
C SER A 54 -7.68 -2.03 10.39
N THR A 55 -7.29 -2.86 11.36
CA THR A 55 -6.23 -2.53 12.33
C THR A 55 -4.82 -2.89 11.88
N GLU A 56 -4.64 -3.61 10.77
CA GLU A 56 -3.32 -4.07 10.33
C GLU A 56 -2.96 -3.53 8.93
N PRO A 57 -1.77 -2.91 8.78
CA PRO A 57 -1.28 -2.49 7.48
C PRO A 57 -1.08 -3.72 6.58
N HIS A 58 -1.49 -3.62 5.33
CA HIS A 58 -1.43 -4.72 4.38
C HIS A 58 -0.93 -4.25 3.01
N GLY A 59 -0.25 -5.17 2.33
CA GLY A 59 0.31 -4.96 0.99
C GLY A 59 -0.69 -5.32 -0.10
N LEU A 60 -0.69 -4.50 -1.14
CA LEU A 60 -1.32 -4.76 -2.43
C LEU A 60 -0.26 -4.56 -3.51
N ILE A 61 -0.32 -5.29 -4.61
CA ILE A 61 0.38 -4.86 -5.82
C ILE A 61 -0.57 -3.92 -6.58
N VAL A 62 -0.07 -2.76 -7.00
CA VAL A 62 -0.81 -1.82 -7.84
C VAL A 62 0.07 -1.42 -9.03
N CYS A 63 -0.45 -1.57 -10.24
CA CYS A 63 0.19 -1.03 -11.44
C CYS A 63 0.08 0.51 -11.44
N ASP A 64 1.20 1.21 -11.67
CA ASP A 64 1.23 2.67 -11.68
C ASP A 64 0.65 3.33 -12.94
N GLU A 65 0.42 2.55 -14.01
CA GLU A 65 -0.20 3.04 -15.24
C GLU A 65 -1.68 2.68 -15.38
N CYS A 66 -2.02 1.39 -15.26
CA CYS A 66 -3.39 0.91 -15.48
C CYS A 66 -4.18 0.65 -14.20
N GLU A 67 -3.56 0.84 -13.03
CA GLU A 67 -4.20 0.68 -11.71
C GLU A 67 -4.72 -0.74 -11.42
N ALA A 68 -4.29 -1.75 -12.19
CA ALA A 68 -4.59 -3.15 -11.89
C ALA A 68 -4.03 -3.53 -10.51
N ILE A 69 -4.83 -4.28 -9.75
CA ILE A 69 -4.55 -4.64 -8.35
C ILE A 69 -4.45 -6.15 -8.21
N TRP A 70 -3.44 -6.60 -7.47
CA TRP A 70 -3.31 -7.97 -6.96
C TRP A 70 -3.18 -7.97 -5.44
N LEU A 71 -3.76 -8.99 -4.80
CA LEU A 71 -3.82 -9.11 -3.33
C LEU A 71 -2.66 -9.92 -2.73
N ALA A 72 -1.81 -10.46 -3.59
CA ALA A 72 -0.68 -11.31 -3.24
C ALA A 72 0.53 -10.88 -4.08
N PRO A 73 1.77 -11.24 -3.67
CA PRO A 73 2.99 -10.90 -4.40
C PRO A 73 3.18 -11.73 -5.69
N ASP A 74 2.12 -11.89 -6.48
CA ASP A 74 2.08 -12.71 -7.70
C ASP A 74 1.17 -12.06 -8.77
N ILE A 75 1.81 -11.39 -9.73
CA ILE A 75 1.15 -10.69 -10.84
C ILE A 75 0.61 -11.63 -11.94
N THR A 76 0.85 -12.94 -11.82
CA THR A 76 0.30 -13.93 -12.77
C THR A 76 -1.12 -14.36 -12.39
N THR A 77 -1.56 -14.02 -11.17
CA THR A 77 -2.91 -14.31 -10.68
C THR A 77 -3.95 -13.33 -11.25
N PRO A 78 -5.26 -13.64 -11.15
CA PRO A 78 -6.30 -12.72 -11.56
C PRO A 78 -6.18 -11.36 -10.86
N HIS A 79 -6.26 -10.30 -11.65
CA HIS A 79 -6.25 -8.93 -11.17
C HIS A 79 -7.66 -8.35 -11.09
N GLN A 80 -7.79 -7.24 -10.38
CA GLN A 80 -9.00 -6.44 -10.34
C GLN A 80 -8.68 -4.96 -10.55
N TYR A 81 -9.70 -4.17 -10.80
CA TYR A 81 -9.58 -2.72 -10.91
C TYR A 81 -10.36 -2.04 -9.79
N PRO A 82 -9.86 -0.92 -9.26
CA PRO A 82 -10.65 -0.09 -8.37
C PRO A 82 -11.83 0.54 -9.12
N ALA A 83 -12.85 0.99 -8.38
CA ALA A 83 -13.91 1.79 -8.95
C ALA A 83 -13.36 3.14 -9.42
N VAL A 84 -13.79 3.60 -10.60
CA VAL A 84 -13.26 4.81 -11.26
C VAL A 84 -13.49 6.08 -10.42
N GLU A 85 -14.65 6.19 -9.77
CA GLU A 85 -15.02 7.39 -9.01
C GLU A 85 -14.61 7.33 -7.53
N ASP A 86 -14.42 6.13 -6.99
CA ASP A 86 -14.10 5.89 -5.58
C ASP A 86 -13.15 4.71 -5.45
N ALA A 87 -11.89 4.96 -5.81
CA ALA A 87 -10.86 3.92 -5.80
C ALA A 87 -10.55 3.51 -4.36
N GLN A 88 -11.11 2.38 -3.92
CA GLN A 88 -11.00 1.85 -2.57
C GLN A 88 -10.13 0.59 -2.50
N CYS A 89 -9.48 0.39 -1.36
CA CYS A 89 -8.73 -0.81 -1.07
C CYS A 89 -9.70 -2.00 -0.96
N PRO A 90 -9.47 -3.12 -1.66
CA PRO A 90 -10.35 -4.28 -1.58
C PRO A 90 -10.27 -5.05 -0.26
N ILE A 91 -9.31 -4.74 0.61
CA ILE A 91 -9.14 -5.38 1.92
C ILE A 91 -9.76 -4.53 3.03
N CYS A 92 -9.38 -3.24 3.15
CA CYS A 92 -9.89 -2.37 4.22
C CYS A 92 -10.99 -1.38 3.80
N HIS A 93 -11.30 -1.28 2.51
CA HIS A 93 -12.25 -0.31 1.93
C HIS A 93 -11.88 1.17 2.13
N ASP A 94 -10.74 1.47 2.75
CA ASP A 94 -10.24 2.84 2.78
C ASP A 94 -9.83 3.29 1.37
N PRO A 95 -9.79 4.61 1.09
CA PRO A 95 -9.39 5.07 -0.22
C PRO A 95 -7.99 4.56 -0.56
N LEU A 96 -7.81 4.07 -1.78
CA LEU A 96 -6.50 3.68 -2.27
C LEU A 96 -5.63 4.90 -2.20
N TRP A 97 -6.03 6.06 -2.71
CA TRP A 97 -5.16 7.22 -2.79
C TRP A 97 -5.39 8.17 -1.59
N GLY A 98 -4.32 8.56 -0.90
CA GLY A 98 -4.41 9.52 0.21
C GLY A 98 -3.51 9.19 1.41
N PRO A 99 -3.65 9.91 2.53
CA PRO A 99 -2.76 9.84 3.68
C PRO A 99 -2.72 8.48 4.41
N GLN A 100 -3.74 7.65 4.24
CA GLN A 100 -3.89 6.30 4.80
C GLN A 100 -3.21 5.21 3.97
N SER A 101 -2.49 5.61 2.92
CA SER A 101 -1.87 4.73 1.95
C SER A 101 -0.53 5.29 1.49
N ARG A 102 0.40 4.43 1.09
CA ARG A 102 1.68 4.86 0.48
C ARG A 102 2.33 3.71 -0.28
N TRP A 103 3.29 4.04 -1.13
CA TRP A 103 4.20 3.01 -1.64
C TRP A 103 5.01 2.41 -0.51
N ALA A 104 5.27 1.10 -0.60
CA ALA A 104 6.05 0.37 0.36
C ALA A 104 7.48 0.91 0.45
N ASN A 105 8.06 0.79 1.64
CA ASN A 105 9.49 0.90 1.89
C ASN A 105 10.07 -0.49 2.21
N ALA A 106 11.37 -0.56 2.47
CA ALA A 106 12.04 -1.82 2.81
C ALA A 106 11.47 -2.50 4.07
N ASP A 107 11.13 -1.71 5.12
CA ASP A 107 10.56 -2.24 6.36
C ASP A 107 9.20 -2.92 6.12
N ASP A 108 8.38 -2.37 5.22
CA ASP A 108 7.10 -2.98 4.86
C ASP A 108 7.29 -4.30 4.12
N ILE A 109 8.28 -4.38 3.23
CA ILE A 109 8.56 -5.61 2.47
C ILE A 109 8.98 -6.72 3.41
N ASP A 110 9.84 -6.41 4.38
CA ASP A 110 10.26 -7.35 5.41
C ASP A 110 9.07 -7.78 6.29
N THR A 111 8.24 -6.82 6.71
CA THR A 111 7.03 -7.08 7.51
C THR A 111 6.03 -7.98 6.76
N LEU A 112 5.86 -7.78 5.46
CA LEU A 112 5.00 -8.60 4.61
C LEU A 112 5.63 -9.96 4.27
N GLY A 113 6.94 -10.12 4.44
CA GLY A 113 7.70 -11.29 4.00
C GLY A 113 7.81 -11.41 2.48
N TRP A 114 7.75 -10.28 1.75
CA TRP A 114 7.70 -10.24 0.28
C TRP A 114 9.08 -10.03 -0.36
N GLN A 115 10.17 -10.08 0.40
CA GLN A 115 11.52 -9.78 -0.11
C GLN A 115 11.96 -10.63 -1.32
N PHE A 116 11.42 -11.85 -1.45
CA PHE A 116 11.76 -12.75 -2.56
C PHE A 116 10.91 -12.56 -3.81
N ALA A 117 9.84 -11.75 -3.72
CA ALA A 117 8.97 -11.44 -4.83
C ALA A 117 9.27 -10.08 -5.47
N VAL A 118 9.96 -9.19 -4.74
CA VAL A 118 10.43 -7.92 -5.27
C VAL A 118 11.58 -8.15 -6.24
N ASN A 119 11.55 -7.47 -7.38
CA ASN A 119 12.65 -7.43 -8.32
C ASN A 119 13.54 -6.21 -8.03
N PRO A 120 14.73 -6.41 -7.42
CA PRO A 120 15.60 -5.31 -7.00
C PRO A 120 16.18 -4.51 -8.18
N ASP A 121 16.17 -5.05 -9.39
CA ASP A 121 16.65 -4.33 -10.58
C ASP A 121 15.68 -3.21 -11.01
N LEU A 122 14.42 -3.29 -10.55
CA LEU A 122 13.37 -2.29 -10.80
C LEU A 122 13.18 -1.32 -9.64
N ASP A 123 13.94 -1.49 -8.55
CA ASP A 123 13.87 -0.59 -7.42
C ASP A 123 14.46 0.77 -7.82
N THR A 124 13.65 1.82 -7.66
CA THR A 124 14.15 3.18 -7.89
C THR A 124 15.03 3.56 -6.71
N ASN A 125 16.35 3.39 -6.87
CA ASN A 125 17.33 4.05 -6.02
C ASN A 125 17.12 5.56 -6.19
N LEU A 126 16.69 6.25 -5.14
CA LEU A 126 16.66 7.71 -5.08
C LEU A 126 18.10 8.25 -5.01
N ASP A 127 18.90 8.02 -6.07
CA ASP A 127 20.24 8.58 -6.24
C ASP A 127 20.59 8.87 -7.70
N GLU A 128 19.61 9.03 -8.61
CA GLU A 128 19.86 9.70 -9.90
C GLU A 128 19.76 11.21 -9.75
N GLY A 129 20.77 11.74 -9.05
CA GLY A 129 21.08 13.15 -8.93
C GLY A 129 22.59 13.36 -8.99
N THR A 130 23.29 12.77 -9.97
CA THR A 130 24.67 13.18 -10.30
C THR A 130 25.02 12.86 -11.75
N VAL A 131 24.89 13.84 -12.64
CA VAL A 131 25.99 14.45 -13.43
C VAL A 131 25.54 15.81 -13.96
#